data_AF-A0A2E4E331-F1
#
_entry.id   AF-A0A2E4E331-F1
#
_cell.length_a   1.000
_cell.length_b   1.000
_cell.length_c   1.000
_cell.angle_alpha   90.00
_cell.angle_beta   90.00
_cell.angle_gamma   90.00
#
_symmetry.space_group_name_H-M   'P 1'
#
loop_
_entity.id
_entity.type
_entity.pdbx_description
1 polymer ?
#
loop_
_entity_poly.entity_id
_entity_poly.type
_entity_poly.pdbx_seq_one_letter_code
_entity_poly.pdbx_strand_id
1 'polypeptide(L)'
;MQKMNTKNTCYNSMDLIINVDKAKKLLMNFAPRAKDHEYINLDRAADRVLAQTIRSQIDLPTHDNSAVDGYAFNFENFLKYKEFKIVGESLPGKPFSKNLKSGQAIKIYTGALILNKRTYKHPINTVVMKEEISEKENTIKIKSKVEIGQNIRRKGEDIIKKQIIFKKGTKLRAVDLGYLSSVGINKIKVFKKLKIGIFSSGNEINLSKKKKKIYDF
;
A
#
# COMPACT_ATOMS: atom_id res chain seq x y z
N MET A 1 -16.09 40.15 63.71
CA MET A 1 -16.48 39.14 62.70
C MET A 1 -17.15 39.84 61.52
N GLN A 2 -16.40 40.20 60.48
CA GLN A 2 -17.00 40.59 59.20
C GLN A 2 -17.21 39.32 58.37
N LYS A 3 -18.46 38.99 58.07
CA LYS A 3 -18.83 37.94 57.12
C LYS A 3 -18.33 38.36 55.74
N MET A 4 -17.28 37.71 55.23
CA MET A 4 -16.87 37.85 53.84
C MET A 4 -18.03 37.39 52.94
N ASN A 5 -18.52 38.30 52.11
CA ASN A 5 -19.61 38.06 51.18
C ASN A 5 -19.06 37.30 49.96
N THR A 6 -19.27 35.99 49.91
CA THR A 6 -18.75 35.06 48.88
C THR A 6 -19.52 35.11 47.56
N LYS A 7 -20.44 36.06 47.35
CA LYS A 7 -21.29 36.11 46.16
C LYS A 7 -20.56 36.39 44.83
N ASN A 8 -19.30 36.85 44.86
CA ASN A 8 -18.51 37.19 43.66
C ASN A 8 -17.17 36.42 43.59
N THR A 9 -17.14 35.15 43.96
CA THR A 9 -15.95 34.30 43.75
C THR A 9 -16.20 33.29 42.64
N CYS A 10 -15.16 32.98 41.87
CA CYS A 10 -15.13 31.88 40.88
C CYS A 10 -15.38 30.48 41.50
N TYR A 11 -15.66 30.42 42.80
CA TYR A 11 -15.87 29.20 43.57
C TYR A 11 -17.34 28.75 43.61
N ASN A 12 -18.29 29.59 43.21
CA ASN A 12 -19.72 29.23 43.20
C ASN A 12 -20.14 28.38 41.99
N SER A 13 -19.18 27.83 41.24
CA SER A 13 -19.39 27.08 39.99
C SER A 13 -18.99 25.60 40.10
N MET A 14 -19.16 24.98 41.27
CA MET A 14 -18.94 23.52 41.41
C MET A 14 -19.93 22.71 40.54
N ASP A 15 -21.10 23.28 40.22
CA ASP A 15 -22.13 22.68 39.35
C ASP A 15 -21.84 22.79 37.84
N LEU A 16 -20.72 23.40 37.44
CA LEU A 16 -20.31 23.62 36.03
C LEU A 16 -19.11 22.78 35.59
N ILE A 17 -18.59 21.90 36.46
CA ILE A 17 -17.45 21.04 36.14
C ILE A 17 -17.96 19.87 35.29
N ILE A 18 -17.53 19.82 34.03
CA ILE A 18 -17.81 18.70 33.12
C ILE A 18 -16.65 17.71 33.13
N ASN A 19 -16.97 16.42 32.96
CA ASN A 19 -15.93 15.40 32.79
C ASN A 19 -15.21 15.57 31.44
N VAL A 20 -14.01 14.98 31.35
CA VAL A 20 -13.12 15.07 30.18
C VAL A 20 -13.82 14.61 28.89
N ASP A 21 -14.66 13.57 28.95
CA ASP A 21 -15.34 13.03 27.77
C ASP A 21 -16.42 13.97 27.25
N LYS A 22 -17.19 14.60 28.15
CA LYS A 22 -18.18 15.63 27.80
C LYS A 22 -17.47 16.86 27.23
N ALA A 23 -16.34 17.28 27.81
CA ALA A 23 -15.53 18.38 27.28
C ALA A 23 -15.02 18.08 25.85
N LYS A 24 -14.46 16.89 25.62
CA LYS A 24 -14.00 16.46 24.29
C LYS A 24 -15.13 16.46 23.26
N LYS A 25 -16.31 15.94 23.60
CA LYS A 25 -17.47 15.93 22.71
C LYS A 25 -17.92 17.33 22.31
N LEU A 26 -17.97 18.25 23.28
CA LEU A 26 -18.31 19.65 23.03
C LEU A 26 -17.27 20.30 22.10
N LEU A 27 -15.98 20.14 22.38
CA LEU A 27 -14.91 20.68 21.53
C LEU A 27 -14.96 20.14 20.10
N MET A 28 -15.24 18.84 19.92
CA MET A 28 -15.37 18.21 18.60
C MET A 28 -16.51 18.80 17.77
N ASN A 29 -17.60 19.27 18.40
CA ASN A 29 -18.72 19.89 17.69
C ASN A 29 -18.37 21.27 17.12
N PHE A 30 -17.47 22.00 17.79
CA PHE A 30 -17.02 23.34 17.35
C PHE A 30 -15.72 23.30 16.54
N ALA A 31 -15.02 22.17 16.51
CA ALA A 31 -13.75 22.04 15.82
C ALA A 31 -13.90 22.35 14.32
N PRO A 32 -13.11 23.28 13.76
CA PRO A 32 -13.18 23.61 12.36
C PRO A 32 -12.75 22.41 11.51
N ARG A 33 -13.56 22.07 10.51
CA ARG A 33 -13.18 21.05 9.52
C ARG A 33 -12.25 21.68 8.49
N ALA A 34 -11.10 21.06 8.26
CA ALA A 34 -10.21 21.46 7.17
C ALA A 34 -10.99 21.37 5.84
N LYS A 35 -11.12 22.50 5.14
CA LYS A 35 -11.77 22.58 3.81
C LYS A 35 -10.72 22.71 2.70
N ASP A 36 -9.65 23.45 2.99
CA ASP A 36 -8.59 23.69 2.04
C ASP A 36 -7.77 22.43 1.80
N HIS A 37 -7.42 22.26 0.53
CA HIS A 37 -6.65 21.13 0.05
C HIS A 37 -5.57 21.59 -0.92
N GLU A 38 -4.59 20.74 -1.12
CA GLU A 38 -3.46 20.97 -2.02
C GLU A 38 -3.02 19.65 -2.64
N TYR A 39 -2.44 19.73 -3.85
CA TYR A 39 -1.73 18.61 -4.44
C TYR A 39 -0.27 18.67 -4.02
N ILE A 40 0.23 17.57 -3.47
CA ILE A 40 1.64 17.42 -3.10
C ILE A 40 2.21 16.17 -3.77
N ASN A 41 3.53 16.15 -3.92
CA ASN A 41 4.25 14.95 -4.32
C ASN A 41 4.14 13.88 -3.22
N LEU A 42 4.09 12.62 -3.63
CA LEU A 42 3.86 11.47 -2.76
C LEU A 42 4.98 11.30 -1.70
N ASP A 43 6.21 11.63 -2.03
CA ASP A 43 7.37 11.63 -1.11
C ASP A 43 7.18 12.58 0.10
N ARG A 44 6.31 13.59 -0.02
CA ARG A 44 5.98 14.56 1.05
C ARG A 44 4.64 14.26 1.73
N ALA A 45 4.03 13.12 1.43
CA ALA A 45 2.67 12.80 1.86
C ALA A 45 2.56 12.10 3.22
N ALA A 46 3.67 11.66 3.81
CA ALA A 46 3.65 11.05 5.13
C ALA A 46 3.02 12.00 6.16
N ASP A 47 2.18 11.44 7.04
CA ASP A 47 1.37 12.14 8.04
C ASP A 47 0.33 13.14 7.51
N ARG A 48 0.12 13.20 6.18
CA ARG A 48 -0.95 14.01 5.58
C ARG A 48 -2.28 13.24 5.56
N VAL A 49 -3.38 13.98 5.53
CA VAL A 49 -4.73 13.42 5.46
C VAL A 49 -5.29 13.59 4.06
N LEU A 50 -5.79 12.52 3.45
CA LEU A 50 -6.35 12.53 2.10
C LEU A 50 -7.60 13.41 2.01
N ALA A 51 -7.62 14.33 1.03
CA ALA A 51 -8.78 15.15 0.72
C ALA A 51 -9.72 14.49 -0.32
N GLN A 52 -9.30 13.38 -0.92
CA GLN A 52 -10.09 12.59 -1.88
C GLN A 52 -9.89 11.09 -1.69
N THR A 53 -10.90 10.30 -2.06
CA THR A 53 -10.77 8.84 -2.15
C THR A 53 -9.86 8.48 -3.32
N ILE A 54 -8.88 7.63 -3.07
CA ILE A 54 -7.96 7.12 -4.09
C ILE A 54 -8.48 5.78 -4.59
N ARG A 55 -8.52 5.64 -5.91
CA ARG A 55 -8.84 4.39 -6.60
C ARG A 55 -7.67 3.97 -7.48
N SER A 56 -7.47 2.67 -7.63
CA SER A 56 -6.44 2.16 -8.52
C SER A 56 -6.75 2.49 -9.98
N GLN A 57 -5.73 2.93 -10.72
CA GLN A 57 -5.83 3.16 -12.17
C GLN A 57 -5.44 1.94 -12.99
N ILE A 58 -4.82 0.95 -12.35
CA ILE A 58 -4.30 -0.28 -12.96
C ILE A 58 -4.79 -1.51 -12.19
N ASP A 59 -4.69 -2.66 -12.83
CA ASP A 59 -4.69 -3.93 -12.12
C ASP A 59 -3.27 -4.20 -11.60
N LEU A 60 -3.16 -4.81 -10.41
CA LEU A 60 -1.88 -5.21 -9.84
C LEU A 60 -1.95 -6.71 -9.44
N PRO A 61 -1.06 -7.57 -9.94
CA PRO A 61 -0.17 -7.37 -11.10
C PRO A 61 -0.91 -6.89 -12.37
N THR A 62 -0.21 -6.19 -13.27
CA THR A 62 -0.78 -5.66 -14.53
C THR A 62 -1.03 -6.74 -15.58
N HIS A 63 -0.30 -7.85 -15.47
CA HIS A 63 -0.35 -9.02 -16.33
C HIS A 63 -0.14 -10.27 -15.47
N ASP A 64 -0.58 -11.43 -15.96
CA ASP A 64 -0.21 -12.70 -15.35
C ASP A 64 1.32 -12.83 -15.36
N ASN A 65 1.92 -13.13 -14.22
CA ASN A 65 3.36 -13.28 -14.09
C ASN A 65 3.72 -14.47 -13.20
N SER A 66 4.97 -14.92 -13.31
CA SER A 66 5.45 -16.04 -12.52
C SER A 66 5.64 -15.64 -11.05
N ALA A 67 5.15 -16.48 -10.14
CA ALA A 67 5.32 -16.31 -8.70
C ALA A 67 6.72 -16.74 -8.20
N VAL A 68 7.44 -17.54 -9.00
CA VAL A 68 8.66 -18.25 -8.58
C VAL A 68 9.66 -18.34 -9.72
N ASP A 69 10.91 -18.67 -9.41
CA ASP A 69 11.88 -19.09 -10.43
C ASP A 69 11.66 -20.57 -10.78
N GLY A 70 11.62 -20.89 -12.06
CA GLY A 70 11.31 -22.25 -12.47
C GLY A 70 11.16 -22.44 -13.97
N TYR A 71 10.23 -23.31 -14.35
CA TYR A 71 9.99 -23.69 -15.74
C TYR A 71 8.51 -23.56 -16.07
N ALA A 72 8.24 -22.83 -17.16
CA ALA A 72 6.89 -22.57 -17.64
C ALA A 72 6.60 -23.42 -18.88
N PHE A 73 5.41 -24.02 -18.90
CA PHE A 73 4.97 -24.88 -19.98
C PHE A 73 3.43 -24.86 -20.09
N ASN A 74 2.92 -25.63 -21.04
CA ASN A 74 1.49 -25.86 -21.20
C ASN A 74 1.06 -27.10 -20.41
N PHE A 75 0.10 -26.98 -19.49
CA PHE A 75 -0.36 -28.06 -18.63
C PHE A 75 -0.84 -29.32 -19.39
N GLU A 76 -1.52 -29.17 -20.53
CA GLU A 76 -1.98 -30.33 -21.32
C GLU A 76 -0.81 -31.17 -21.87
N ASN A 77 0.38 -30.56 -21.98
CA ASN A 77 1.57 -31.28 -22.38
C ASN A 77 2.14 -32.11 -21.23
N PHE A 78 1.97 -31.67 -19.99
CA PHE A 78 2.41 -32.45 -18.82
C PHE A 78 1.67 -33.79 -18.72
N LEU A 79 0.41 -33.84 -19.20
CA LEU A 79 -0.36 -35.08 -19.27
C LEU A 79 0.11 -36.05 -20.38
N LYS A 80 0.89 -35.56 -21.35
CA LYS A 80 1.29 -36.30 -22.57
C LYS A 80 2.78 -36.63 -22.64
N TYR A 81 3.62 -35.78 -22.05
CA TYR A 81 5.07 -35.87 -22.13
C TYR A 81 5.66 -36.11 -20.74
N LYS A 82 6.61 -37.04 -20.65
CA LYS A 82 7.36 -37.32 -19.41
C LYS A 82 8.49 -36.33 -19.17
N GLU A 83 8.98 -35.70 -20.22
CA GLU A 83 10.13 -34.80 -20.23
C GLU A 83 9.87 -33.64 -21.18
N PHE A 84 10.47 -32.48 -20.89
CA PHE A 84 10.31 -31.27 -21.67
C PHE A 84 11.66 -30.71 -22.10
N LYS A 85 11.76 -30.32 -23.38
CA LYS A 85 12.94 -29.63 -23.88
C LYS A 85 12.89 -28.14 -23.52
N ILE A 86 13.94 -27.64 -22.89
CA ILE A 86 14.14 -26.21 -22.64
C ILE A 86 14.51 -25.53 -23.97
N VAL A 87 13.74 -24.52 -24.38
CA VAL A 87 13.94 -23.82 -25.66
C VAL A 87 14.27 -22.33 -25.53
N GLY A 88 14.38 -21.85 -24.30
CA GLY A 88 14.77 -20.48 -24.01
C GLY A 88 14.37 -20.07 -22.60
N GLU A 89 14.44 -18.76 -22.37
CA GLU A 89 14.14 -18.15 -21.08
C GLU A 89 13.25 -16.90 -21.21
N SER A 90 12.54 -16.57 -20.13
CA SER A 90 11.72 -15.37 -19.99
C SER A 90 12.07 -14.66 -18.68
N LEU A 91 12.55 -13.42 -18.79
CA LEU A 91 12.92 -12.56 -17.67
C LEU A 91 11.91 -11.42 -17.51
N PRO A 92 11.80 -10.80 -16.31
CA PRO A 92 11.09 -9.54 -16.14
C PRO A 92 11.59 -8.49 -17.16
N GLY A 93 10.67 -7.87 -17.90
CA GLY A 93 10.98 -6.88 -18.94
C GLY A 93 11.55 -7.45 -20.25
N LYS A 94 11.97 -8.72 -20.30
CA LYS A 94 12.46 -9.40 -21.51
C LYS A 94 11.73 -10.74 -21.69
N PRO A 95 10.46 -10.71 -22.11
CA PRO A 95 9.67 -11.92 -22.27
C PRO A 95 10.21 -12.79 -23.41
N PHE A 96 10.04 -14.10 -23.26
CA PHE A 96 10.28 -15.04 -24.36
C PHE A 96 9.39 -14.70 -25.57
N SER A 97 9.98 -14.63 -26.77
CA SER A 97 9.33 -14.09 -27.97
C SER A 97 9.00 -15.15 -29.05
N LYS A 98 9.42 -16.41 -28.85
CA LYS A 98 9.19 -17.50 -29.82
C LYS A 98 7.99 -18.34 -29.43
N ASN A 99 7.38 -19.01 -30.41
CA ASN A 99 6.31 -19.96 -30.11
C ASN A 99 6.85 -21.18 -29.36
N LEU A 100 6.21 -21.51 -28.23
CA LEU A 100 6.44 -22.77 -27.53
C LEU A 100 5.72 -23.90 -28.29
N LYS A 101 6.45 -24.96 -28.67
CA LYS A 101 5.85 -26.16 -29.28
C LYS A 101 5.47 -27.17 -28.21
N SER A 102 4.71 -28.20 -28.59
CA SER A 102 4.40 -29.28 -27.69
C SER A 102 5.65 -30.01 -27.18
N GLY A 103 5.65 -30.43 -25.92
CA GLY A 103 6.81 -31.05 -25.25
C GLY A 103 7.98 -30.10 -24.97
N GLN A 104 7.76 -28.79 -25.05
CA GLN A 104 8.78 -27.78 -24.75
C GLN A 104 8.40 -26.98 -23.50
N ALA A 105 9.44 -26.50 -22.81
CA ALA A 105 9.33 -25.60 -21.68
C ALA A 105 10.28 -24.41 -21.87
N ILE A 106 10.02 -23.33 -21.15
CA ILE A 106 10.97 -22.22 -21.01
C ILE A 106 11.38 -22.08 -19.56
N LYS A 107 12.62 -21.67 -19.33
CA LYS A 107 13.03 -21.18 -18.02
C LYS A 107 12.34 -19.85 -17.77
N ILE A 108 11.77 -19.66 -16.59
CA ILE A 108 11.04 -18.45 -16.24
C ILE A 108 11.51 -17.98 -14.86
N TYR A 109 11.62 -16.66 -14.71
CA TYR A 109 12.02 -16.05 -13.45
C TYR A 109 10.85 -15.31 -12.81
N THR A 110 10.93 -15.10 -11.50
CA THR A 110 9.93 -14.42 -10.69
C THR A 110 9.60 -13.05 -11.30
N GLY A 111 8.31 -12.78 -11.49
CA GLY A 111 7.82 -11.55 -12.10
C GLY A 111 7.86 -11.52 -13.63
N ALA A 112 8.41 -12.53 -14.30
CA ALA A 112 8.37 -12.62 -15.76
C ALA A 112 6.94 -12.92 -16.25
N LEU A 113 6.60 -12.35 -17.40
CA LEU A 113 5.23 -12.38 -17.94
C LEU A 113 4.84 -13.78 -18.41
N ILE A 114 3.63 -14.22 -18.06
CA ILE A 114 3.04 -15.45 -18.56
C ILE A 114 2.42 -15.22 -19.92
N LEU A 115 2.87 -16.01 -20.88
CA LEU A 115 2.50 -15.90 -22.28
C LEU A 115 1.25 -16.76 -22.58
N ASN A 116 0.07 -16.13 -22.55
CA ASN A 116 -1.22 -16.82 -22.68
C ASN A 116 -1.70 -17.01 -24.14
N LYS A 117 -2.88 -17.64 -24.30
CA LYS A 117 -3.49 -18.03 -25.60
C LYS A 117 -3.64 -16.88 -26.61
N ARG A 118 -3.70 -15.62 -26.16
CA ARG A 118 -3.78 -14.47 -27.08
C ARG A 118 -2.47 -14.19 -27.81
N THR A 119 -1.36 -14.70 -27.29
CA THR A 119 -0.02 -14.40 -27.80
C THR A 119 0.61 -15.61 -28.51
N TYR A 120 0.17 -16.83 -28.19
CA TYR A 120 0.78 -18.07 -28.67
C TYR A 120 -0.22 -19.16 -29.03
N LYS A 121 0.14 -19.95 -30.06
CA LYS A 121 -0.63 -21.12 -30.51
C LYS A 121 -0.74 -22.19 -29.40
N HIS A 122 0.30 -22.36 -28.58
CA HIS A 122 0.27 -23.17 -27.37
C HIS A 122 0.49 -22.26 -26.16
N PRO A 123 -0.52 -22.06 -25.29
CA PRO A 123 -0.40 -21.15 -24.16
C PRO A 123 0.51 -21.72 -23.08
N ILE A 124 1.29 -20.85 -22.47
CA ILE A 124 1.95 -21.11 -21.20
C ILE A 124 0.93 -20.80 -20.12
N ASN A 125 0.61 -21.78 -19.29
CA ASN A 125 -0.44 -21.66 -18.28
C ASN A 125 -0.10 -22.33 -16.95
N THR A 126 1.11 -22.85 -16.79
CA THR A 126 1.60 -23.45 -15.54
C THR A 126 3.09 -23.19 -15.38
N VAL A 127 3.52 -22.94 -14.14
CA VAL A 127 4.93 -22.85 -13.76
C VAL A 127 5.23 -23.84 -12.63
N VAL A 128 6.35 -24.55 -12.74
CA VAL A 128 6.87 -25.43 -11.69
C VAL A 128 8.20 -24.89 -11.18
N MET A 129 8.41 -24.94 -9.87
CA MET A 129 9.62 -24.49 -9.20
C MET A 129 10.86 -25.28 -9.66
N LYS A 130 12.02 -24.62 -9.74
CA LYS A 130 13.28 -25.29 -10.15
C LYS A 130 13.66 -26.45 -9.22
N GLU A 131 13.25 -26.38 -7.95
CA GLU A 131 13.50 -27.37 -6.92
C GLU A 131 12.74 -28.68 -7.17
N GLU A 132 11.62 -28.63 -7.89
CA GLU A 132 10.75 -29.79 -8.14
C GLU A 132 11.07 -30.54 -9.43
N ILE A 133 12.15 -30.15 -10.12
CA ILE A 133 12.55 -30.75 -11.39
C ILE A 133 13.92 -31.44 -11.30
N SER A 134 14.21 -32.27 -12.30
CA SER A 134 15.56 -32.72 -12.65
C SER A 134 15.88 -32.13 -14.01
N GLU A 135 16.97 -31.37 -14.11
CA GLU A 135 17.47 -30.86 -15.39
C GLU A 135 18.70 -31.65 -15.83
N LYS A 136 18.72 -32.10 -17.09
CA LYS A 136 19.87 -32.72 -17.75
C LYS A 136 19.88 -32.34 -19.22
N GLU A 137 20.99 -31.81 -19.73
CA GLU A 137 21.20 -31.53 -21.16
C GLU A 137 20.03 -30.78 -21.84
N ASN A 138 19.61 -29.65 -21.26
CA ASN A 138 18.46 -28.84 -21.71
C ASN A 138 17.11 -29.59 -21.73
N THR A 139 16.98 -30.64 -20.95
CA THR A 139 15.73 -31.38 -20.78
C THR A 139 15.38 -31.43 -19.30
N ILE A 140 14.11 -31.16 -18.99
CA ILE A 140 13.60 -31.22 -17.62
C ILE A 140 12.64 -32.38 -17.46
N LYS A 141 12.73 -33.03 -16.30
CA LYS A 141 11.76 -34.01 -15.82
C LYS A 141 11.14 -33.49 -14.53
N ILE A 142 9.82 -33.40 -14.51
CA ILE A 142 9.08 -32.91 -13.36
C ILE A 142 8.85 -34.09 -12.39
N LYS A 143 9.19 -33.90 -11.12
CA LYS A 143 9.14 -34.97 -10.10
C LYS A 143 7.84 -34.92 -9.26
N SER A 144 7.21 -33.76 -9.20
CA SER A 144 6.02 -33.48 -8.38
C SER A 144 4.72 -33.65 -9.17
N LYS A 145 3.61 -33.70 -8.44
CA LYS A 145 2.29 -33.47 -9.03
C LYS A 145 2.18 -31.98 -9.38
N VAL A 146 1.60 -31.69 -10.53
CA VAL A 146 1.44 -30.34 -11.04
C VAL A 146 -0.04 -30.02 -11.20
N GLU A 147 -0.42 -28.80 -10.85
CA GLU A 147 -1.77 -28.29 -11.08
C GLU A 147 -1.80 -27.25 -12.22
N ILE A 148 -2.93 -27.17 -12.92
CA ILE A 148 -3.11 -26.14 -13.94
C ILE A 148 -3.12 -24.75 -13.29
N GLY A 149 -2.33 -23.81 -13.82
CA GLY A 149 -2.26 -22.47 -13.24
C GLY A 149 -1.35 -22.31 -12.02
N GLN A 150 -0.66 -23.38 -11.59
CA GLN A 150 0.24 -23.33 -10.44
C GLN A 150 1.35 -22.28 -10.63
N ASN A 151 1.72 -21.61 -9.54
CA ASN A 151 2.79 -20.61 -9.45
C ASN A 151 2.66 -19.44 -10.45
N ILE A 152 1.42 -19.07 -10.80
CA ILE A 152 1.11 -17.89 -11.61
C ILE A 152 0.31 -16.93 -10.75
N ARG A 153 0.84 -15.71 -10.57
CA ARG A 153 0.05 -14.62 -10.01
C ARG A 153 -0.79 -14.02 -11.13
N ARG A 154 -2.09 -13.92 -10.90
CA ARG A 154 -3.03 -13.47 -11.92
C ARG A 154 -3.08 -11.96 -11.97
N LYS A 155 -3.36 -11.44 -13.16
CA LYS A 155 -3.64 -10.02 -13.33
C LYS A 155 -4.74 -9.57 -12.36
N GLY A 156 -4.44 -8.55 -11.57
CA GLY A 156 -5.38 -7.95 -10.62
C GLY A 156 -5.63 -8.77 -9.35
N GLU A 157 -4.81 -9.77 -9.06
CA GLU A 157 -4.91 -10.58 -7.85
C GLU A 157 -4.74 -9.75 -6.56
N ASP A 158 -3.85 -8.74 -6.57
CA ASP A 158 -3.64 -7.85 -5.42
C ASP A 158 -4.66 -6.69 -5.43
N ILE A 159 -4.85 -6.07 -6.60
CA ILE A 159 -5.71 -4.89 -6.77
C ILE A 159 -6.36 -4.92 -8.15
N ILE A 160 -7.67 -4.69 -8.17
CA ILE A 160 -8.41 -4.54 -9.42
C ILE A 160 -8.51 -3.05 -9.78
N LYS A 161 -8.43 -2.73 -11.07
CA LYS A 161 -8.65 -1.38 -11.58
C LYS A 161 -9.97 -0.80 -11.05
N LYS A 162 -9.96 0.47 -10.64
CA LYS A 162 -11.05 1.22 -9.99
C LYS A 162 -11.36 0.82 -8.55
N GLN A 163 -10.76 -0.23 -7.98
CA GLN A 163 -10.89 -0.56 -6.56
C GLN A 163 -10.45 0.62 -5.69
N ILE A 164 -11.16 0.85 -4.58
CA ILE A 164 -10.78 1.87 -3.60
C ILE A 164 -9.54 1.37 -2.85
N ILE A 165 -8.47 2.15 -2.91
CA ILE A 165 -7.22 1.92 -2.16
C ILE A 165 -7.34 2.57 -0.79
N PHE A 166 -7.63 3.88 -0.76
CA PHE A 166 -7.82 4.64 0.46
C PHE A 166 -9.02 5.57 0.33
N LYS A 167 -9.76 5.76 1.43
CA LYS A 167 -10.89 6.68 1.48
C LYS A 167 -10.41 8.10 1.79
N LYS A 168 -11.20 9.10 1.37
CA LYS A 168 -11.05 10.47 1.88
C LYS A 168 -11.03 10.46 3.41
N GLY A 169 -10.12 11.22 4.02
CA GLY A 169 -9.95 11.29 5.47
C GLY A 169 -8.93 10.29 6.04
N THR A 170 -8.41 9.36 5.23
CA THR A 170 -7.31 8.49 5.67
C THR A 170 -6.04 9.33 5.91
N LYS A 171 -5.45 9.16 7.10
CA LYS A 171 -4.10 9.67 7.42
C LYS A 171 -3.07 8.69 6.86
N LEU A 172 -2.15 9.20 6.03
CA LEU A 172 -1.15 8.38 5.36
C LEU A 172 0.07 8.14 6.25
N ARG A 173 0.53 6.90 6.30
CA ARG A 173 1.79 6.46 6.92
C ARG A 173 2.84 6.23 5.84
N ALA A 174 4.12 6.18 6.22
CA ALA A 174 5.22 5.93 5.28
C ALA A 174 5.01 4.66 4.42
N VAL A 175 4.50 3.57 5.00
CA VAL A 175 4.19 2.33 4.25
C VAL A 175 3.11 2.53 3.18
N ASP A 176 2.12 3.38 3.44
CA ASP A 176 1.02 3.65 2.52
C ASP A 176 1.53 4.38 1.25
N LEU A 177 2.62 5.15 1.37
CA LEU A 177 3.27 5.80 0.24
C LEU A 177 3.90 4.77 -0.70
N GLY A 178 4.57 3.73 -0.18
CA GLY A 178 5.11 2.65 -1.01
C GLY A 178 4.02 1.96 -1.83
N TYR A 179 2.87 1.71 -1.20
CA TYR A 179 1.71 1.12 -1.87
C TYR A 179 1.09 2.04 -2.92
N LEU A 180 0.98 3.35 -2.67
CA LEU A 180 0.52 4.31 -3.66
C LEU A 180 1.50 4.44 -4.84
N SER A 181 2.79 4.36 -4.57
CA SER A 181 3.82 4.39 -5.60
C SER A 181 3.77 3.16 -6.50
N SER A 182 3.48 1.97 -5.95
CA SER A 182 3.43 0.72 -6.74
C SER A 182 2.28 0.72 -7.76
N VAL A 183 1.21 1.47 -7.50
CA VAL A 183 0.10 1.69 -8.45
C VAL A 183 0.29 2.91 -9.35
N GLY A 184 1.48 3.52 -9.34
CA GLY A 184 1.84 4.62 -10.24
C GLY A 184 1.34 6.01 -9.83
N ILE A 185 0.93 6.19 -8.57
CA ILE A 185 0.48 7.50 -8.07
C ILE A 185 1.69 8.29 -7.59
N ASN A 186 1.92 9.48 -8.17
CA ASN A 186 3.05 10.35 -7.81
C ASN A 186 2.64 11.66 -7.11
N LYS A 187 1.39 12.09 -7.30
CA LYS A 187 0.81 13.28 -6.70
C LYS A 187 -0.54 12.93 -6.09
N ILE A 188 -0.81 13.46 -4.91
CA ILE A 188 -2.06 13.20 -4.19
C ILE A 188 -2.67 14.49 -3.64
N LYS A 189 -4.00 14.49 -3.56
CA LYS A 189 -4.77 15.59 -3.00
C LYS A 189 -4.95 15.37 -1.50
N VAL A 190 -4.38 16.25 -0.69
CA VAL A 190 -4.44 16.19 0.78
C VAL A 190 -5.04 17.47 1.35
N PHE A 191 -5.56 17.40 2.57
CA PHE A 191 -5.92 18.62 3.31
C PHE A 191 -4.66 19.41 3.66
N LYS A 192 -4.75 20.75 3.60
CA LYS A 192 -3.68 21.62 4.09
C LYS A 192 -3.46 21.39 5.59
N LYS A 193 -2.21 21.52 6.05
CA LYS A 193 -1.89 21.45 7.48
C LYS A 193 -2.65 22.55 8.23
N LEU A 194 -3.17 22.24 9.41
CA LEU A 194 -3.78 23.24 10.28
C LEU A 194 -2.70 24.24 10.71
N LYS A 195 -3.02 25.53 10.65
CA LYS A 195 -2.21 26.60 11.24
C LYS A 195 -2.71 26.81 12.66
N ILE A 196 -1.84 26.56 13.64
CA ILE A 196 -2.17 26.71 15.06
C ILE A 196 -1.34 27.88 15.59
N GLY A 197 -2.01 28.91 16.07
CA GLY A 197 -1.37 29.99 16.82
C GLY A 197 -1.18 29.55 18.26
N ILE A 198 0.04 29.71 18.78
CA ILE A 198 0.37 29.39 20.17
C ILE A 198 0.89 30.69 20.79
N PHE A 199 0.32 31.06 21.94
CA PHE A 199 0.77 32.18 22.74
C PHE A 199 0.57 31.87 24.21
N SER A 200 1.45 32.41 25.04
CA SER A 200 1.37 32.35 26.49
C SER A 200 1.09 33.75 27.01
N SER A 201 0.36 33.86 28.12
CA SER A 201 -0.02 35.13 28.74
C SER A 201 0.14 35.04 30.25
N GLY A 202 0.72 36.08 30.86
CA GLY A 202 0.97 36.17 32.29
C GLY A 202 2.17 37.06 32.60
N ASN A 203 2.08 37.91 33.62
CA ASN A 203 3.16 38.81 34.03
C ASN A 203 4.35 38.06 34.66
N GLU A 204 4.09 36.84 35.12
CA GLU A 204 5.05 35.87 35.64
C GLU A 204 5.88 35.20 34.54
N ILE A 205 5.38 35.16 33.30
CA ILE A 205 6.01 34.50 32.16
C ILE A 205 7.15 35.39 31.67
N ASN A 206 8.37 34.83 31.61
CA ASN A 206 9.55 35.57 31.18
C ASN A 206 10.41 34.73 30.23
N LEU A 207 10.91 35.37 29.16
CA LEU A 207 11.77 34.75 28.15
C LEU A 207 13.22 34.55 28.62
N SER A 208 13.62 35.12 29.77
CA SER A 208 15.00 35.10 30.25
C SER A 208 15.17 34.36 31.59
N LYS A 209 16.21 33.51 31.68
CA LYS A 209 16.61 32.80 32.91
C LYS A 209 17.20 33.75 33.94
N LYS A 210 16.37 34.46 34.71
CA LYS A 210 16.78 35.11 35.96
C LYS A 210 16.12 34.44 37.17
N LYS A 211 16.94 34.18 38.20
CA LYS A 211 16.57 33.47 39.44
C LYS A 211 15.32 34.10 40.06
N LYS A 212 14.27 33.28 40.27
CA LYS A 212 12.93 33.57 40.85
C LYS A 212 11.76 33.83 39.87
N LYS A 213 11.68 33.18 38.70
CA LYS A 213 10.48 33.21 37.85
C LYS A 213 10.17 31.84 37.21
N ILE A 214 8.90 31.63 36.85
CA ILE A 214 8.38 30.46 36.12
C ILE A 214 8.64 30.69 34.62
N TYR A 215 9.06 29.65 33.91
CA TYR A 215 9.48 29.74 32.50
C TYR A 215 8.42 29.16 31.57
N ASP A 216 8.30 29.75 30.39
CA ASP A 216 7.58 29.16 29.26
C ASP A 216 8.43 28.02 28.67
N PHE A 217 7.86 26.82 28.52
CA PHE A 217 8.54 25.62 28.01
C PHE A 217 7.90 25.12 26.71
#